data_AF-A0A820BXK1-F1
#
_entry.id   AF-A0A820BXK1-F1
#
_cell.length_a   1.000
_cell.length_b   1.000
_cell.length_c   1.000
_cell.angle_alpha   90.00
_cell.angle_beta   90.00
_cell.angle_gamma   90.00
#
_symmetry.space_group_name_H-M   'P 1'
#
loop_
_entity.id
_entity.type
_entity.pdbx_description
1 polymer ?
#
loop_
_entity_poly.entity_id
_entity_poly.type
_entity_poly.pdbx_seq_one_letter_code
_entity_poly.pdbx_strand_id
1 'polypeptide(L)'
;MCSPDSLCIGVLPNNRSICVCPLNRWGSRCLLSDIVCQSEKTSPCDNRGQCVAIDEQMISDKKFFCICPKGFSGERCEIADSKIIVTFHKDMILPSSILIHFIQVMNNSVPENGSTFKNIPINHKSIIIRWSRPFHIAFTELSDNNYYLITVQKTYHPSAIISTTINPSDRCKHMNELFNETIVKLHLLRRIKYYHVPCQRQHSPALLCFYDDSHFCLCNDYGKERVANCFEFNASIEHNCFGQSNCENGAQCLQDKYICPQTSICVCPKCFYGKRCQFSSNLFGLALDGILGYHIQPYINMKHQPHIVQVSAALTMIIIIVGFINGFLMFITFKNKELRKTGAGLYLLTSSMTTLCTVIIFALKFWILIIAQITYMTSRSFLYFQCMSFDFLLRIDLNMDQWLTACVSLERAITTIKGPHFDKQKSKQSAKYIILFLFIILTMTTFIDIY
;
A
#
# COMPACT_ATOMS: atom_id res chain seq x y z
N MET A 1 -19.19 7.57 -36.90
CA MET A 1 -19.87 7.48 -35.59
C MET A 1 -19.47 6.18 -34.94
N CYS A 2 -19.12 6.25 -33.65
CA CYS A 2 -18.75 5.10 -32.83
C CYS A 2 -20.00 4.30 -32.42
N SER A 3 -19.80 3.06 -31.98
CA SER A 3 -20.84 2.26 -31.32
C SER A 3 -21.44 2.98 -30.10
N PRO A 4 -22.75 2.82 -29.81
CA PRO A 4 -23.41 3.50 -28.68
C PRO A 4 -22.75 3.23 -27.32
N ASP A 5 -22.12 2.06 -27.14
CA ASP A 5 -21.46 1.67 -25.88
C ASP A 5 -19.97 2.05 -25.82
N SER A 6 -19.49 2.85 -26.77
CA SER A 6 -18.06 3.20 -26.90
C SER A 6 -17.80 4.68 -26.71
N LEU A 7 -16.62 5.02 -26.22
CA LEU A 7 -16.25 6.40 -25.94
C LEU A 7 -15.59 7.03 -27.17
N CYS A 8 -16.14 8.13 -27.68
CA CYS A 8 -15.53 8.91 -28.76
C CYS A 8 -14.56 9.93 -28.17
N ILE A 9 -13.26 9.81 -28.46
CA ILE A 9 -12.22 10.73 -27.97
C ILE A 9 -12.06 11.95 -28.89
N GLY A 10 -12.34 11.80 -30.18
CA GLY A 10 -12.15 12.89 -31.14
C GLY A 10 -12.39 12.44 -32.58
N VAL A 11 -12.13 13.33 -33.54
CA VAL A 11 -12.31 13.07 -34.97
C VAL A 11 -11.02 13.48 -35.70
N LEU A 12 -10.48 12.58 -36.52
CA LEU A 12 -9.33 12.87 -37.37
C LEU A 12 -9.70 13.88 -38.48
N PRO A 13 -8.71 14.55 -39.10
CA PRO A 13 -8.93 15.50 -40.20
C PRO A 13 -9.67 14.92 -41.41
N ASN A 14 -9.64 13.60 -41.58
CA ASN A 14 -10.40 12.86 -42.60
C ASN A 14 -11.84 12.50 -42.18
N ASN A 15 -12.37 13.17 -41.16
CA ASN A 15 -13.71 12.97 -40.59
C ASN A 15 -13.95 11.56 -40.00
N ARG A 16 -12.89 10.83 -39.62
CA ARG A 16 -12.99 9.53 -38.93
C ARG A 16 -12.99 9.73 -37.41
N SER A 17 -14.03 9.26 -36.73
CA SER A 17 -14.12 9.25 -35.27
C SER A 17 -13.11 8.27 -34.66
N ILE A 18 -12.38 8.72 -33.64
CA ILE A 18 -11.50 7.92 -32.78
C ILE A 18 -12.35 7.36 -31.64
N CYS A 19 -12.53 6.05 -31.62
CA CYS A 19 -13.40 5.37 -30.67
C CYS A 19 -12.56 4.48 -29.75
N VAL A 20 -12.82 4.54 -28.44
CA VAL A 20 -12.32 3.58 -27.46
C VAL A 20 -13.37 2.51 -27.26
N CYS A 21 -13.00 1.28 -27.61
CA CYS A 21 -13.93 0.17 -27.58
C CYS A 21 -14.04 -0.45 -26.19
N PRO A 22 -15.24 -0.88 -25.77
CA PRO A 22 -15.39 -1.75 -24.61
C PRO A 22 -14.72 -3.10 -24.88
N LEU A 23 -14.33 -3.81 -23.81
CA LEU A 23 -13.49 -5.03 -23.85
C LEU A 23 -13.93 -6.13 -24.84
N ASN A 24 -15.22 -6.22 -25.15
CA ASN A 24 -15.79 -7.26 -26.01
C ASN A 24 -16.08 -6.78 -27.44
N ARG A 25 -15.70 -5.54 -27.77
CA ARG A 25 -15.90 -4.95 -29.09
C ARG A 25 -14.59 -4.41 -29.64
N TRP A 26 -14.47 -4.40 -30.95
CA TRP A 26 -13.25 -4.00 -31.63
C TRP A 26 -13.55 -3.38 -33.00
N GLY A 27 -12.48 -3.01 -33.70
CA GLY A 27 -12.52 -2.28 -34.96
C GLY A 27 -12.59 -0.77 -34.78
N SER A 28 -12.32 -0.02 -35.85
CA SER A 28 -12.18 1.45 -35.83
C SER A 28 -13.40 2.23 -35.31
N ARG A 29 -14.57 1.59 -35.26
CA ARG A 29 -15.83 2.16 -34.73
C ARG A 29 -16.44 1.35 -33.59
N CYS A 30 -15.74 0.32 -33.10
CA CYS A 30 -16.22 -0.56 -32.03
C CYS A 30 -17.55 -1.27 -32.35
N LEU A 31 -17.81 -1.54 -33.63
CA LEU A 31 -19.05 -2.19 -34.10
C LEU A 31 -18.92 -3.71 -34.19
N LEU A 32 -17.69 -4.22 -34.25
CA LEU A 32 -17.41 -5.65 -34.29
C LEU A 32 -17.36 -6.18 -32.85
N SER A 33 -17.89 -7.37 -32.61
CA SER A 33 -17.85 -8.04 -31.32
C SER A 33 -17.23 -9.41 -31.48
N ASP A 34 -16.37 -9.80 -30.54
CA ASP A 34 -15.85 -11.17 -30.50
C ASP A 34 -16.77 -12.06 -29.66
N ILE A 35 -17.10 -13.23 -30.21
CA ILE A 35 -17.98 -14.24 -29.61
C ILE A 35 -17.21 -15.09 -28.59
N VAL A 36 -15.87 -15.13 -28.67
CA VAL A 36 -15.00 -16.01 -27.85
C VAL A 36 -15.18 -15.78 -26.35
N CYS A 37 -15.30 -14.53 -25.90
CA CYS A 37 -15.53 -14.19 -24.49
C CYS A 37 -17.02 -14.09 -24.10
N GLN A 38 -17.97 -14.30 -25.02
CA GLN A 38 -19.41 -14.10 -24.82
C GLN A 38 -20.22 -15.40 -24.68
N SER A 39 -19.59 -16.58 -24.71
CA SER A 39 -20.27 -17.86 -24.50
C SER A 39 -20.92 -17.93 -23.11
N GLU A 40 -22.25 -17.77 -23.03
CA GLU A 40 -23.04 -17.78 -21.78
C GLU A 40 -22.98 -19.11 -21.01
N LYS A 41 -22.45 -20.19 -21.60
CA LYS A 41 -22.43 -21.52 -20.96
C LYS A 41 -21.13 -21.86 -20.23
N THR A 42 -20.00 -21.27 -20.62
CA THR A 42 -18.69 -21.44 -19.96
C THR A 42 -17.78 -20.30 -20.41
N SER A 43 -17.47 -19.36 -19.52
CA SER A 43 -16.38 -18.41 -19.78
C SER A 43 -15.10 -19.20 -20.03
N PRO A 44 -14.27 -18.84 -21.02
CA PRO A 44 -13.04 -19.58 -21.32
C PRO A 44 -11.98 -19.44 -20.21
N CYS A 45 -12.18 -18.51 -19.28
CA CYS A 45 -11.39 -18.34 -18.07
C CYS A 45 -12.12 -18.96 -16.86
N ASP A 46 -11.41 -19.80 -16.12
CA ASP A 46 -11.83 -20.41 -14.87
C ASP A 46 -11.66 -19.44 -13.69
N ASN A 47 -12.14 -19.85 -12.51
CA ASN A 47 -11.97 -19.15 -11.23
C ASN A 47 -12.35 -17.66 -11.22
N ARG A 48 -13.32 -17.26 -12.06
CA ARG A 48 -13.74 -15.85 -12.27
C ARG A 48 -12.65 -14.98 -12.90
N GLY A 49 -11.80 -15.56 -13.74
CA GLY A 49 -10.89 -14.84 -14.62
C GLY A 49 -11.63 -13.94 -15.61
N GLN A 50 -11.04 -12.80 -15.91
CA GLN A 50 -11.58 -11.86 -16.90
C GLN A 50 -11.01 -12.20 -18.29
N CYS A 51 -11.90 -12.59 -19.21
CA CYS A 51 -11.54 -12.89 -20.59
C CYS A 51 -11.30 -11.59 -21.38
N VAL A 52 -10.25 -11.58 -22.19
CA VAL A 52 -9.94 -10.50 -23.12
C VAL A 52 -9.63 -11.12 -24.48
N ALA A 53 -10.39 -10.72 -25.50
CA ALA A 53 -10.18 -11.14 -26.88
C ALA A 53 -8.92 -10.46 -27.47
N ILE A 54 -8.19 -11.19 -28.32
CA ILE A 54 -7.02 -10.66 -29.05
C ILE A 54 -7.39 -10.59 -30.54
N ASP A 55 -7.09 -9.45 -31.18
CA ASP A 55 -7.41 -9.21 -32.59
C ASP A 55 -6.70 -10.20 -33.52
N GLU A 56 -7.44 -10.67 -34.54
CA GLU A 56 -6.95 -11.54 -35.60
C GLU A 56 -6.08 -10.73 -36.58
N GLN A 57 -4.80 -10.50 -36.23
CA GLN A 57 -3.80 -10.19 -37.27
C GLN A 57 -2.32 -10.47 -36.97
N MET A 58 -1.95 -11.22 -35.92
CA MET A 58 -0.55 -11.67 -35.76
C MET A 58 -0.41 -13.09 -35.22
N ILE A 59 -0.16 -14.04 -36.14
CA ILE A 59 0.78 -15.19 -36.07
C ILE A 59 0.58 -16.25 -34.94
N SER A 60 -0.28 -16.03 -33.95
CA SER A 60 -0.46 -16.95 -32.81
C SER A 60 -1.83 -17.62 -32.83
N ASP A 61 -1.90 -18.93 -32.57
CA ASP A 61 -3.14 -19.73 -32.48
C ASP A 61 -4.09 -19.32 -31.31
N LYS A 62 -3.74 -18.28 -30.55
CA LYS A 62 -4.46 -17.86 -29.33
C LYS A 62 -5.37 -16.67 -29.61
N LYS A 63 -6.68 -16.93 -29.62
CA LYS A 63 -7.74 -15.94 -29.87
C LYS A 63 -8.14 -15.11 -28.65
N PHE A 64 -7.72 -15.50 -27.45
CA PHE A 64 -8.03 -14.81 -26.20
C PHE A 64 -6.92 -14.99 -25.16
N PHE A 65 -6.91 -14.13 -24.14
CA PHE A 65 -6.15 -14.34 -22.91
C PHE A 65 -7.02 -14.06 -21.67
N CYS A 66 -6.64 -14.67 -20.55
CA CYS A 66 -7.34 -14.50 -19.28
C CYS A 66 -6.51 -13.65 -18.32
N ILE A 67 -7.17 -12.64 -17.73
CA ILE A 67 -6.64 -11.90 -16.59
C ILE A 67 -7.10 -12.61 -15.32
N CYS A 68 -6.16 -13.21 -14.60
CA CYS A 68 -6.46 -14.03 -13.44
C CYS A 68 -6.65 -13.20 -12.16
N PRO A 69 -7.64 -13.57 -11.32
CA PRO A 69 -7.79 -12.96 -10.02
C PRO A 69 -6.65 -13.39 -9.09
N LYS A 70 -6.43 -12.61 -8.03
CA LYS A 70 -5.38 -12.90 -7.05
C LYS A 70 -5.53 -14.31 -6.47
N GLY A 71 -4.45 -15.09 -6.46
CA GLY A 71 -4.45 -16.46 -5.96
C GLY A 71 -4.62 -17.53 -7.03
N PHE A 72 -4.81 -17.13 -8.29
CA PHE A 72 -4.96 -18.03 -9.43
C PHE A 72 -4.11 -17.57 -10.60
N SER A 73 -3.68 -18.55 -11.39
CA SER A 73 -2.73 -18.42 -12.49
C SER A 73 -2.97 -19.50 -13.55
N GLY A 74 -2.23 -19.45 -14.65
CA GLY A 74 -2.44 -20.32 -15.81
C GLY A 74 -3.03 -19.57 -16.99
N GLU A 75 -3.17 -20.24 -18.13
CA GLU A 75 -3.69 -19.59 -19.35
C GLU A 75 -5.18 -19.25 -19.24
N ARG A 76 -5.90 -20.04 -18.45
CA ARG A 76 -7.33 -19.90 -18.15
C ARG A 76 -7.57 -19.64 -16.67
N CYS A 77 -6.55 -19.31 -15.89
CA CYS A 77 -6.67 -19.13 -14.44
C CYS A 77 -7.07 -20.41 -13.68
N GLU A 78 -6.71 -21.56 -14.24
CA GLU A 78 -7.04 -22.90 -13.77
C GLU A 78 -6.16 -23.36 -12.59
N ILE A 79 -4.97 -22.79 -12.43
CA ILE A 79 -3.96 -23.18 -11.44
C ILE A 79 -4.10 -22.30 -10.21
N ALA A 80 -4.22 -22.90 -9.02
CA ALA A 80 -4.14 -22.14 -7.78
C ALA A 80 -2.67 -21.80 -7.45
N ASP A 81 -2.42 -20.59 -6.97
CA ASP A 81 -1.09 -20.17 -6.59
C ASP A 81 -0.56 -21.04 -5.44
N SER A 82 0.73 -21.40 -5.52
CA SER A 82 1.42 -22.12 -4.45
C SER A 82 1.40 -21.28 -3.17
N LYS A 83 0.98 -21.89 -2.06
CA LYS A 83 0.83 -21.23 -0.76
C LYS A 83 2.03 -21.57 0.12
N ILE A 84 2.89 -20.59 0.35
CA ILE A 84 4.08 -20.74 1.20
C ILE A 84 3.83 -20.04 2.53
N ILE A 85 3.89 -20.78 3.61
CA ILE A 85 3.67 -20.32 4.98
C ILE A 85 5.04 -20.31 5.66
N VAL A 86 5.56 -19.12 5.94
CA VAL A 86 6.83 -18.94 6.64
C VAL A 86 6.54 -18.51 8.07
N THR A 87 6.96 -19.31 9.03
CA THR A 87 6.85 -19.05 10.47
C THR A 87 8.22 -18.68 11.05
N PHE A 88 8.29 -17.64 11.86
CA PHE A 88 9.52 -17.14 12.46
C PHE A 88 9.59 -17.53 13.93
N HIS A 89 10.78 -17.98 14.37
CA HIS A 89 11.01 -18.29 15.77
C HIS A 89 10.84 -17.06 16.68
N LYS A 90 10.59 -17.29 17.98
CA LYS A 90 10.23 -16.21 18.89
C LYS A 90 11.34 -15.18 19.11
N ASP A 91 12.59 -15.60 19.00
CA ASP A 91 13.79 -14.83 19.34
C ASP A 91 14.37 -14.07 18.14
N MET A 92 13.70 -14.12 16.99
CA MET A 92 14.11 -13.36 15.81
C MET A 92 13.65 -11.90 15.89
N ILE A 93 14.57 -11.00 15.58
CA ILE A 93 14.26 -9.59 15.32
C ILE A 93 13.86 -9.48 13.85
N LEU A 94 12.59 -9.15 13.60
CA LEU A 94 12.03 -9.09 12.25
C LEU A 94 11.93 -7.64 11.77
N PRO A 95 12.33 -7.33 10.51
CA PRO A 95 12.10 -6.04 9.89
C PRO A 95 10.61 -5.85 9.54
N SER A 96 10.21 -4.62 9.19
CA SER A 96 8.84 -4.31 8.76
C SER A 96 8.44 -5.01 7.46
N SER A 97 9.41 -5.33 6.61
CA SER A 97 9.24 -6.00 5.33
C SER A 97 10.43 -6.89 5.05
N ILE A 98 10.19 -8.00 4.34
CA ILE A 98 11.23 -8.93 3.89
C ILE A 98 11.14 -9.14 2.39
N LEU A 99 12.27 -9.47 1.77
CA LEU A 99 12.35 -9.88 0.38
C LEU A 99 12.38 -11.40 0.30
N ILE A 100 11.72 -11.96 -0.70
CA ILE A 100 11.69 -13.38 -0.98
C ILE A 100 12.09 -13.59 -2.43
N HIS A 101 13.07 -14.46 -2.63
CA HIS A 101 13.58 -14.83 -3.94
C HIS A 101 13.15 -16.24 -4.29
N PHE A 102 12.73 -16.41 -5.54
CA PHE A 102 12.31 -17.66 -6.15
C PHE A 102 13.20 -17.94 -7.35
N ILE A 103 13.73 -19.16 -7.41
CA ILE A 103 14.60 -19.60 -8.50
C ILE A 103 13.99 -20.83 -9.13
N GLN A 104 13.75 -20.74 -10.43
CA GLN A 104 13.35 -21.86 -11.27
C GLN A 104 14.58 -22.40 -11.99
N VAL A 105 15.01 -23.58 -11.56
CA VAL A 105 16.00 -24.39 -12.30
C VAL A 105 15.31 -25.06 -13.49
N MET A 106 15.89 -24.93 -14.68
CA MET A 106 15.43 -25.56 -15.92
C MET A 106 16.59 -26.33 -16.56
N ASN A 107 16.28 -27.40 -17.29
CA ASN A 107 17.32 -28.16 -18.00
C ASN A 107 17.82 -27.35 -19.21
N ASN A 108 19.15 -27.17 -19.30
CA ASN A 108 19.84 -26.52 -20.42
C ASN A 108 19.48 -25.04 -20.69
N SER A 109 18.95 -24.33 -19.69
CA SER A 109 18.69 -22.89 -19.80
C SER A 109 19.13 -22.16 -18.52
N VAL A 110 19.33 -20.85 -18.65
CA VAL A 110 19.69 -19.98 -17.51
C VAL A 110 18.54 -20.02 -16.49
N PRO A 111 18.83 -20.16 -15.18
CA PRO A 111 17.81 -20.13 -14.15
C PRO A 111 16.97 -18.85 -14.23
N GLU A 112 15.66 -18.99 -14.13
CA GLU A 112 14.78 -17.83 -14.01
C GLU A 112 14.65 -17.42 -12.55
N ASN A 113 14.91 -16.13 -12.29
CA ASN A 113 14.84 -15.55 -10.95
C ASN A 113 13.63 -14.61 -10.87
N GLY A 114 12.89 -14.72 -9.77
CA GLY A 114 11.81 -13.80 -9.45
C GLY A 114 11.83 -13.41 -7.98
N SER A 115 11.50 -12.16 -7.70
CA SER A 115 11.54 -11.61 -6.35
C SER A 115 10.17 -11.03 -5.98
N THR A 116 9.82 -11.11 -4.70
CA THR A 116 8.65 -10.43 -4.15
C THR A 116 8.98 -9.95 -2.74
N PHE A 117 8.15 -9.08 -2.18
CA PHE A 117 8.27 -8.69 -0.78
C PHE A 117 6.98 -8.93 -0.01
N LYS A 118 7.13 -9.11 1.30
CA LYS A 118 6.01 -9.16 2.22
C LYS A 118 6.27 -8.30 3.43
N ASN A 119 5.26 -7.54 3.83
CA ASN A 119 5.25 -6.89 5.12
C ASN A 119 4.94 -7.92 6.20
N ILE A 120 5.69 -7.85 7.29
CA ILE A 120 5.47 -8.69 8.46
C ILE A 120 4.50 -7.95 9.39
N PRO A 121 3.31 -8.50 9.69
CA PRO A 121 2.42 -7.88 10.65
C PRO A 121 3.07 -7.91 12.05
N ILE A 122 3.03 -6.78 12.76
CA ILE A 122 3.75 -6.58 14.05
C ILE A 122 3.50 -7.68 15.09
N ASN A 123 2.31 -8.28 15.09
CA ASN A 123 1.92 -9.34 16.04
C ASN A 123 1.90 -10.75 15.45
N HIS A 124 2.12 -10.92 14.15
CA HIS A 124 2.11 -12.23 13.50
C HIS A 124 3.53 -12.67 13.18
N LYS A 125 3.97 -13.76 13.83
CA LYS A 125 5.24 -14.44 13.49
C LYS A 125 5.11 -15.35 12.28
N SER A 126 4.10 -15.15 11.43
CA SER A 126 3.87 -15.97 10.25
C SER A 126 3.41 -15.10 9.10
N ILE A 127 3.98 -15.35 7.93
CA ILE A 127 3.54 -14.73 6.68
C ILE A 127 3.04 -15.79 5.72
N ILE A 128 2.10 -15.39 4.87
CA ILE A 128 1.58 -16.23 3.79
C ILE A 128 1.95 -15.57 2.47
N ILE A 129 2.72 -16.29 1.68
CA ILE A 129 3.14 -15.91 0.34
C ILE A 129 2.34 -16.76 -0.63
N ARG A 130 1.77 -16.12 -1.66
CA ARG A 130 1.16 -16.80 -2.79
C ARG A 130 2.03 -16.55 -4.00
N TRP A 131 2.49 -17.61 -4.64
CA TRP A 131 3.37 -17.55 -5.78
C TRP A 131 2.81 -18.37 -6.93
N SER A 132 2.69 -17.73 -8.08
CA SER A 132 1.99 -18.25 -9.26
C SER A 132 2.86 -19.10 -10.18
N ARG A 133 4.18 -18.92 -10.10
CA ARG A 133 5.13 -19.48 -11.07
C ARG A 133 5.82 -20.72 -10.54
N PRO A 134 6.30 -21.60 -11.43
CA PRO A 134 7.18 -22.68 -11.03
C PRO A 134 8.46 -22.14 -10.38
N PHE A 135 8.90 -22.83 -9.32
CA PHE A 135 10.17 -22.56 -8.65
C PHE A 135 10.70 -23.85 -8.03
N HIS A 136 12.00 -23.93 -7.82
CA HIS A 136 12.67 -25.08 -7.19
C HIS A 136 13.36 -24.68 -5.89
N ILE A 137 13.82 -23.43 -5.79
CA ILE A 137 14.48 -22.91 -4.61
C ILE A 137 13.75 -21.63 -4.21
N ALA A 138 13.49 -21.47 -2.91
CA ALA A 138 13.03 -20.23 -2.34
C ALA A 138 13.84 -19.89 -1.08
N PHE A 139 14.20 -18.63 -0.93
CA PHE A 139 14.87 -18.09 0.25
C PHE A 139 14.44 -16.65 0.48
N THR A 140 14.63 -16.16 1.71
CA THR A 140 14.26 -14.80 2.10
C THR A 140 15.44 -14.02 2.61
N GLU A 141 15.43 -12.72 2.33
CA GLU A 141 16.34 -11.72 2.85
C GLU A 141 15.59 -10.86 3.87
N LEU A 142 16.12 -10.76 5.09
CA LEU A 142 15.54 -9.99 6.18
C LEU A 142 16.13 -8.57 6.25
N SER A 143 17.27 -8.42 6.91
CA SER A 143 17.98 -7.14 7.07
C SER A 143 19.48 -7.37 6.87
N ASP A 144 20.18 -6.37 6.33
CA ASP A 144 21.64 -6.38 6.14
C ASP A 144 22.17 -7.61 5.39
N ASN A 145 21.54 -7.98 4.27
CA ASN A 145 21.89 -9.16 3.45
C ASN A 145 21.90 -10.49 4.22
N ASN A 146 21.12 -10.61 5.31
CA ASN A 146 20.96 -11.88 6.00
C ASN A 146 19.92 -12.76 5.29
N TYR A 147 20.41 -13.84 4.68
CA TYR A 147 19.59 -14.80 3.94
C TYR A 147 19.19 -16.03 4.77
N TYR A 148 17.97 -16.51 4.54
CA TYR A 148 17.44 -17.72 5.16
C TYR A 148 16.75 -18.59 4.12
N LEU A 149 17.08 -19.87 4.11
CA LEU A 149 16.48 -20.82 3.18
C LEU A 149 15.03 -21.11 3.59
N ILE A 150 14.10 -21.05 2.63
CA ILE A 150 12.70 -21.44 2.85
C ILE A 150 12.55 -22.88 2.41
N THR A 151 12.78 -23.18 1.14
CA THR A 151 12.57 -24.53 0.61
C THR A 151 13.47 -24.82 -0.59
N VAL A 152 13.80 -26.11 -0.74
CA VAL A 152 14.47 -26.67 -1.91
C VAL A 152 13.70 -27.92 -2.32
N GLN A 153 13.13 -27.92 -3.51
CA GLN A 153 12.36 -29.03 -4.06
C GLN A 153 12.96 -29.50 -5.39
N LYS A 154 13.02 -30.82 -5.57
CA LYS A 154 13.53 -31.43 -6.81
C LYS A 154 12.52 -31.33 -7.95
N THR A 155 11.25 -31.50 -7.63
CA THR A 155 10.13 -31.43 -8.58
C THR A 155 9.14 -30.39 -8.11
N TYR A 156 8.82 -29.43 -8.98
CA TYR A 156 7.77 -28.46 -8.71
C TYR A 156 6.39 -29.12 -8.80
N HIS A 157 5.57 -28.93 -7.79
CA HIS A 157 4.16 -29.34 -7.78
C HIS A 157 3.27 -28.09 -7.79
N PRO A 158 2.36 -27.94 -8.78
CA PRO A 158 1.45 -26.81 -8.82
C PRO A 158 0.48 -26.84 -7.63
N SER A 159 0.05 -25.65 -7.18
CA SER A 159 -0.88 -25.48 -6.05
C SER A 159 -0.39 -26.08 -4.71
N ALA A 160 0.92 -26.28 -4.55
CA ALA A 160 1.48 -26.87 -3.34
C ALA A 160 1.34 -25.94 -2.12
N ILE A 161 1.12 -26.54 -0.95
CA ILE A 161 1.16 -25.86 0.34
C ILE A 161 2.48 -26.20 1.03
N ILE A 162 3.36 -25.22 1.16
CA ILE A 162 4.70 -25.39 1.75
C ILE A 162 4.71 -24.63 3.08
N SER A 163 5.07 -25.30 4.17
CA SER A 163 5.18 -24.68 5.50
C SER A 163 6.57 -24.85 6.06
N THR A 164 7.21 -23.75 6.45
CA THR A 164 8.63 -23.73 6.87
C THR A 164 8.79 -22.83 8.08
N THR A 165 9.48 -23.32 9.12
CA THR A 165 9.83 -22.51 10.29
C THR A 165 11.29 -22.11 10.20
N ILE A 166 11.58 -20.81 10.31
CA ILE A 166 12.93 -20.26 10.25
C ILE A 166 13.41 -19.95 11.67
N ASN A 167 14.57 -20.53 12.03
CA ASN A 167 15.27 -20.28 13.28
C ASN A 167 16.51 -19.40 13.08
N PRO A 168 16.98 -18.68 14.11
CA PRO A 168 18.18 -17.85 14.02
C PRO A 168 19.43 -18.63 13.56
N SER A 169 19.50 -19.92 13.89
CA SER A 169 20.56 -20.84 13.47
C SER A 169 20.58 -21.12 11.96
N ASP A 170 19.45 -20.92 11.28
CA ASP A 170 19.26 -21.34 9.88
C ASP A 170 19.79 -20.27 8.90
N ARG A 171 20.42 -19.21 9.43
CA ARG A 171 21.03 -18.12 8.66
C ARG A 171 22.11 -18.68 7.74
N CYS A 172 22.00 -18.39 6.46
CA CYS A 172 23.07 -18.67 5.51
C CYS A 172 24.28 -17.80 5.85
N LYS A 173 25.45 -18.41 6.06
CA LYS A 173 26.66 -17.69 6.44
C LYS A 173 27.31 -17.03 5.22
N HIS A 174 27.94 -15.87 5.43
CA HIS A 174 28.79 -15.27 4.41
C HIS A 174 30.11 -16.05 4.27
N MET A 175 30.68 -16.07 3.07
CA MET A 175 31.96 -16.74 2.77
C MET A 175 33.09 -16.34 3.73
N ASN A 176 33.16 -15.05 4.07
CA ASN A 176 34.14 -14.49 5.01
C ASN A 176 34.05 -15.07 6.42
N GLU A 177 32.92 -15.64 6.82
CA GLU A 177 32.74 -16.29 8.11
C GLU A 177 33.15 -17.77 8.10
N LEU A 178 33.27 -18.37 6.91
CA LEU A 178 33.52 -19.80 6.73
C LEU A 178 34.98 -20.11 6.41
N PHE A 179 35.69 -19.16 5.80
CA PHE A 179 37.07 -19.36 5.35
C PHE A 179 38.02 -18.30 5.89
N ASN A 180 39.30 -18.67 5.95
CA ASN A 180 40.39 -17.74 6.24
C ASN A 180 40.51 -16.66 5.16
N GLU A 181 41.03 -15.48 5.54
CA GLU A 181 41.20 -14.35 4.62
C GLU A 181 42.00 -14.70 3.35
N THR A 182 42.95 -15.63 3.44
CA THR A 182 43.76 -16.07 2.29
C THR A 182 42.92 -16.67 1.19
N ILE A 183 41.91 -17.48 1.54
CA ILE A 183 41.02 -18.16 0.58
C ILE A 183 39.99 -17.17 0.04
N VAL A 184 39.46 -16.30 0.90
CA VAL A 184 38.48 -15.26 0.52
C VAL A 184 39.06 -14.33 -0.56
N LYS A 185 40.33 -13.94 -0.40
CA LYS A 185 41.06 -13.03 -1.32
C LYS A 185 41.51 -13.71 -2.63
N LEU A 186 41.32 -15.02 -2.80
CA LEU A 186 41.65 -15.70 -4.05
C LEU A 186 40.71 -15.26 -5.18
N HIS A 187 41.25 -15.27 -6.40
CA HIS A 187 40.43 -15.12 -7.61
C HIS A 187 39.32 -16.18 -7.66
N LEU A 188 38.12 -15.79 -8.12
CA LEU A 188 36.90 -16.61 -8.13
C LEU A 188 37.12 -18.04 -8.63
N LEU A 189 37.80 -18.21 -9.77
CA LEU A 189 38.11 -19.52 -10.37
C LEU A 189 38.90 -20.48 -9.45
N ARG A 190 39.73 -19.95 -8.55
CA ARG A 190 40.45 -20.75 -7.55
C ARG A 190 39.61 -20.94 -6.30
N ARG A 191 38.87 -19.90 -5.90
CA ARG A 191 38.02 -19.89 -4.72
C ARG A 191 36.89 -20.92 -4.80
N ILE A 192 36.23 -21.05 -5.97
CA ILE A 192 35.14 -22.01 -6.22
C ILE A 192 35.54 -23.46 -5.93
N LYS A 193 36.82 -23.82 -6.12
CA LYS A 193 37.32 -25.18 -5.82
C LYS A 193 37.17 -25.58 -4.36
N TYR A 194 37.10 -24.59 -3.46
CA TYR A 194 36.94 -24.82 -2.03
C TYR A 194 35.49 -24.86 -1.57
N TYR A 195 34.51 -24.54 -2.44
CA TYR A 195 33.10 -24.36 -2.01
C TYR A 195 32.47 -25.63 -1.44
N HIS A 196 32.98 -26.81 -1.78
CA HIS A 196 32.47 -28.05 -1.20
C HIS A 196 32.93 -28.27 0.26
N VAL A 197 34.03 -27.66 0.70
CA VAL A 197 34.64 -27.87 2.03
C VAL A 197 33.69 -27.54 3.20
N PRO A 198 33.00 -26.38 3.24
CA PRO A 198 32.12 -26.04 4.37
C PRO A 198 30.90 -26.95 4.48
N CYS A 199 30.46 -27.54 3.36
CA CYS A 199 29.35 -28.48 3.36
C CYS A 199 29.74 -29.87 3.87
N GLN A 200 31.03 -30.21 3.94
CA GLN A 200 31.47 -31.49 4.45
C GLN A 200 31.03 -31.66 5.91
N ARG A 201 30.49 -32.85 6.23
CA ARG A 201 29.91 -33.14 7.56
C ARG A 201 30.89 -32.95 8.72
N GLN A 202 32.18 -33.12 8.45
CA GLN A 202 33.24 -32.95 9.45
C GLN A 202 33.41 -31.49 9.90
N HIS A 203 33.06 -30.51 9.05
CA HIS A 203 33.22 -29.10 9.35
C HIS A 203 31.94 -28.45 9.85
N SER A 204 30.80 -28.68 9.18
CA SER A 204 29.54 -28.03 9.55
C SER A 204 28.33 -28.89 9.21
N PRO A 205 27.95 -29.83 10.09
CA PRO A 205 26.86 -30.77 9.82
C PRO A 205 25.49 -30.09 9.67
N ALA A 206 25.29 -28.93 10.30
CA ALA A 206 24.02 -28.19 10.29
C ALA A 206 23.96 -27.05 9.25
N LEU A 207 25.03 -26.76 8.51
CA LEU A 207 25.06 -25.63 7.56
C LEU A 207 24.18 -25.92 6.35
N LEU A 208 23.04 -25.24 6.19
CA LEU A 208 22.12 -25.46 5.07
C LEU A 208 22.57 -24.74 3.78
N CYS A 209 23.09 -23.54 3.94
CA CYS A 209 23.40 -22.63 2.85
C CYS A 209 24.51 -21.64 3.25
N PHE A 210 25.18 -21.10 2.25
CA PHE A 210 26.13 -20.00 2.41
C PHE A 210 26.19 -19.20 1.11
N TYR A 211 26.74 -18.00 1.17
CA TYR A 211 26.81 -17.12 0.01
C TYR A 211 28.09 -16.30 -0.01
N ASP A 212 28.39 -15.77 -1.18
CA ASP A 212 29.51 -14.90 -1.52
C ASP A 212 28.96 -13.75 -2.38
N ASP A 213 29.82 -12.81 -2.81
CA ASP A 213 29.39 -11.60 -3.53
C ASP A 213 28.61 -11.89 -4.83
N SER A 214 28.85 -13.04 -5.47
CA SER A 214 28.30 -13.40 -6.78
C SER A 214 27.58 -14.75 -6.82
N HIS A 215 27.68 -15.55 -5.75
CA HIS A 215 27.19 -16.92 -5.75
C HIS A 215 26.46 -17.24 -4.46
N PHE A 216 25.37 -17.99 -4.59
CA PHE A 216 24.64 -18.56 -3.48
C PHE A 216 24.72 -20.08 -3.56
N CYS A 217 25.02 -20.72 -2.44
CA CYS A 217 25.34 -22.13 -2.36
C CYS A 217 24.45 -22.88 -1.37
N LEU A 218 24.01 -24.07 -1.77
CA LEU A 218 23.20 -24.99 -0.98
C LEU A 218 24.03 -26.23 -0.63
N CYS A 219 24.00 -26.66 0.62
CA CYS A 219 24.68 -27.89 1.06
C CYS A 219 23.74 -29.09 0.97
N ASN A 220 23.89 -29.89 -0.09
CA ASN A 220 23.04 -31.04 -0.37
C ASN A 220 23.76 -32.36 -0.11
N ASP A 221 23.03 -33.37 0.39
CA ASP A 221 23.53 -34.73 0.51
C ASP A 221 23.43 -35.46 -0.84
N TYR A 222 24.58 -35.92 -1.35
CA TYR A 222 24.69 -36.75 -2.55
C TYR A 222 25.33 -38.09 -2.19
N GLY A 223 24.48 -39.09 -1.94
CA GLY A 223 24.93 -40.40 -1.48
C GLY A 223 25.58 -40.32 -0.08
N LYS A 224 26.88 -40.64 0.00
CA LYS A 224 27.65 -40.58 1.26
C LYS A 224 28.34 -39.24 1.49
N GLU A 225 28.41 -38.38 0.47
CA GLU A 225 29.11 -37.11 0.51
C GLU A 225 28.12 -35.96 0.56
N ARG A 226 28.52 -34.87 1.22
CA ARG A 226 27.73 -33.65 1.30
C ARG A 226 28.46 -32.56 0.54
N VAL A 227 27.83 -32.08 -0.53
CA VAL A 227 28.45 -31.21 -1.52
C VAL A 227 27.71 -29.89 -1.61
N ALA A 228 28.46 -28.82 -1.86
CA ALA A 228 27.88 -27.54 -2.24
C ALA A 228 27.36 -27.57 -3.68
N ASN A 229 26.11 -27.13 -3.87
CA ASN A 229 25.53 -26.80 -5.17
C ASN A 229 25.31 -25.30 -5.23
N CYS A 230 26.03 -24.61 -6.13
CA CYS A 230 26.08 -23.16 -6.18
C CYS A 230 25.50 -22.65 -7.50
N PHE A 231 24.79 -21.54 -7.42
CA PHE A 231 24.27 -20.81 -8.57
C PHE A 231 24.67 -19.34 -8.47
N GLU A 232 24.75 -18.68 -9.62
CA GLU A 232 25.02 -17.25 -9.68
C GLU A 232 23.85 -16.48 -9.07
N PHE A 233 24.18 -15.67 -8.07
CA PHE A 233 23.23 -14.81 -7.38
C PHE A 233 23.98 -13.56 -6.96
N ASN A 234 23.70 -12.46 -7.65
CA ASN A 234 24.33 -11.20 -7.35
C ASN A 234 23.38 -10.37 -6.47
N ALA A 235 23.72 -10.28 -5.19
CA ALA A 235 22.99 -9.48 -4.20
C ALA A 235 23.01 -7.97 -4.52
N SER A 236 23.93 -7.51 -5.37
CA SER A 236 24.07 -6.10 -5.75
C SER A 236 23.22 -5.68 -6.96
N ILE A 237 22.41 -6.59 -7.53
CA ILE A 237 21.48 -6.20 -8.61
C ILE A 237 20.38 -5.32 -8.02
N GLU A 238 20.50 -4.01 -8.24
CA GLU A 238 19.43 -3.07 -7.92
C GLU A 238 18.21 -3.35 -8.82
N HIS A 239 17.19 -3.93 -8.23
CA HIS A 239 15.85 -3.88 -8.79
C HIS A 239 15.37 -2.42 -8.71
N ASN A 240 15.46 -1.71 -9.84
CA ASN A 240 14.98 -0.33 -9.99
C ASN A 240 13.96 -0.19 -11.13
N CYS A 241 13.39 -1.32 -11.59
CA CYS A 241 12.45 -1.39 -12.71
C CYS A 241 12.96 -0.68 -13.97
N PHE A 242 14.24 -0.85 -14.30
CA PHE A 242 14.91 -0.25 -15.46
C PHE A 242 14.79 1.29 -15.52
N GLY A 243 14.65 1.95 -14.36
CA GLY A 243 14.44 3.39 -14.26
C GLY A 243 13.04 3.87 -14.65
N GLN A 244 12.13 2.98 -15.07
CA GLN A 244 10.72 3.28 -15.37
C GLN A 244 9.82 3.03 -14.16
N SER A 245 10.34 3.30 -12.96
CA SER A 245 9.61 3.12 -11.72
C SER A 245 8.40 4.06 -11.68
N ASN A 246 7.22 3.47 -11.48
CA ASN A 246 6.02 4.23 -11.14
C ASN A 246 5.99 4.61 -9.64
N CYS A 247 7.00 4.26 -8.86
CA CYS A 247 7.05 4.54 -7.43
C CYS A 247 7.47 6.00 -7.19
N GLU A 248 6.77 6.66 -6.28
CA GLU A 248 6.95 8.07 -5.94
C GLU A 248 7.79 8.22 -4.67
N ASN A 249 8.24 9.45 -4.37
CA ASN A 249 8.93 9.80 -3.12
C ASN A 249 10.20 8.98 -2.80
N GLY A 250 10.99 8.65 -3.83
CA GLY A 250 12.25 7.90 -3.65
C GLY A 250 12.04 6.44 -3.26
N ALA A 251 10.85 5.88 -3.49
CA ALA A 251 10.57 4.48 -3.23
C ALA A 251 11.30 3.53 -4.20
N GLN A 252 11.76 2.40 -3.66
CA GLN A 252 12.44 1.37 -4.43
C GLN A 252 11.43 0.51 -5.18
N CYS A 253 11.68 0.24 -6.46
CA CYS A 253 10.78 -0.53 -7.32
C CYS A 253 11.27 -1.96 -7.48
N LEU A 254 10.48 -2.92 -7.01
CA LEU A 254 10.77 -4.34 -7.15
C LEU A 254 9.91 -4.94 -8.24
N GLN A 255 10.46 -5.91 -8.94
CA GLN A 255 9.81 -6.59 -10.05
C GLN A 255 9.88 -8.11 -9.92
N ASP A 256 8.87 -8.77 -10.46
CA ASP A 256 8.69 -10.22 -10.37
C ASP A 256 9.61 -11.02 -11.29
N LYS A 257 10.07 -10.44 -12.40
CA LYS A 257 11.09 -10.99 -13.30
C LYS A 257 12.10 -9.91 -13.62
N TYR A 258 13.35 -10.32 -13.83
CA TYR A 258 14.34 -9.42 -14.43
C TYR A 258 13.95 -9.08 -15.87
N ILE A 259 13.63 -10.08 -16.70
CA ILE A 259 13.27 -9.90 -18.11
C ILE A 259 11.74 -9.91 -18.26
N CYS A 260 11.16 -8.85 -18.83
CA CYS A 260 9.72 -8.68 -19.04
C CYS A 260 8.88 -8.82 -17.75
N PRO A 261 8.99 -7.85 -16.82
CA PRO A 261 8.24 -7.89 -15.57
C PRO A 261 6.73 -7.78 -15.84
N GLN A 262 5.95 -8.67 -15.24
CA GLN A 262 4.48 -8.63 -15.32
C GLN A 262 3.87 -7.89 -14.12
N THR A 263 4.60 -7.86 -13.00
CA THR A 263 4.16 -7.14 -11.81
C THR A 263 5.32 -6.39 -11.20
N SER A 264 5.04 -5.14 -10.81
CA SER A 264 5.96 -4.31 -10.05
C SER A 264 5.29 -3.83 -8.78
N ILE A 265 6.11 -3.60 -7.76
CA ILE A 265 5.66 -3.18 -6.45
C ILE A 265 6.65 -2.20 -5.84
N CYS A 266 6.12 -1.22 -5.11
CA CYS A 266 6.91 -0.14 -4.53
C CYS A 266 7.18 -0.41 -3.05
N VAL A 267 8.45 -0.37 -2.66
CA VAL A 267 8.89 -0.38 -1.27
C VAL A 267 9.03 1.05 -0.81
N CYS A 268 8.15 1.46 0.10
CA CYS A 268 8.08 2.84 0.55
C CYS A 268 9.15 3.14 1.60
N PRO A 269 9.83 4.30 1.50
CA PRO A 269 10.68 4.78 2.57
C PRO A 269 9.86 5.11 3.81
N LYS A 270 10.53 5.22 4.96
CA LYS A 270 9.89 5.61 6.22
C LYS A 270 9.09 6.90 6.01
N CYS A 271 7.92 6.95 6.63
CA CYS A 271 6.97 8.07 6.53
C CYS A 271 6.18 8.16 5.20
N PHE A 272 6.37 7.24 4.25
CA PHE A 272 5.59 7.20 3.00
C PHE A 272 4.76 5.91 2.90
N TYR A 273 3.56 6.00 2.30
CA TYR A 273 2.64 4.87 2.18
C TYR A 273 1.75 4.94 0.93
N GLY A 274 1.04 3.85 0.63
CA GLY A 274 0.21 3.67 -0.56
C GLY A 274 0.86 2.76 -1.61
N LYS A 275 0.09 2.36 -2.63
CA LYS A 275 0.55 1.41 -3.67
C LYS A 275 1.79 1.90 -4.44
N ARG A 276 1.92 3.22 -4.62
CA ARG A 276 3.04 3.89 -5.28
C ARG A 276 3.91 4.68 -4.31
N CYS A 277 3.67 4.55 -3.00
CA CYS A 277 4.29 5.41 -1.97
C CYS A 277 3.96 6.90 -2.15
N GLN A 278 2.81 7.20 -2.73
CA GLN A 278 2.40 8.55 -3.09
C GLN A 278 2.04 9.44 -1.90
N PHE A 279 1.71 8.84 -0.74
CA PHE A 279 1.30 9.60 0.44
C PHE A 279 2.47 9.76 1.41
N SER A 280 2.60 10.96 1.98
CA SER A 280 3.60 11.28 3.00
C SER A 280 2.94 11.62 4.33
N SER A 281 3.58 11.20 5.42
CA SER A 281 3.24 11.60 6.78
C SER A 281 4.04 12.82 7.27
N ASN A 282 4.91 13.41 6.42
CA ASN A 282 5.75 14.55 6.80
C ASN A 282 5.00 15.90 6.77
N LEU A 283 3.91 16.04 6.01
CA LEU A 283 3.01 17.19 6.13
C LEU A 283 2.02 16.92 7.25
N PHE A 284 1.99 17.79 8.24
CA PHE A 284 1.02 17.81 9.34
C PHE A 284 -0.41 17.64 8.80
N GLY A 285 -0.90 16.40 8.90
CA GLY A 285 -2.16 15.97 8.32
C GLY A 285 -2.18 14.47 8.09
N LEU A 286 -1.67 13.68 9.05
CA LEU A 286 -1.97 12.24 9.06
C LEU A 286 -3.49 12.11 9.16
N ALA A 287 -4.13 11.79 8.03
CA ALA A 287 -5.54 11.44 8.02
C ALA A 287 -5.73 10.25 8.96
N LEU A 288 -6.79 10.29 9.77
CA LEU A 288 -7.23 9.18 10.62
C LEU A 288 -7.19 7.84 9.85
N ASP A 289 -7.53 7.88 8.56
CA ASP A 289 -7.52 6.78 7.60
C ASP A 289 -6.13 6.16 7.40
N GLY A 290 -5.07 6.97 7.39
CA GLY A 290 -3.68 6.53 7.26
C GLY A 290 -3.10 5.93 8.54
N ILE A 291 -3.43 6.51 9.71
CA ILE A 291 -2.97 5.98 11.01
C ILE A 291 -3.73 4.71 11.36
N LEU A 292 -5.07 4.74 11.31
CA LEU A 292 -5.90 3.71 11.91
C LEU A 292 -6.36 2.67 10.90
N GLY A 293 -6.52 3.04 9.63
CA GLY A 293 -7.08 2.17 8.59
C GLY A 293 -6.30 0.86 8.39
N TYR A 294 -4.96 0.89 8.50
CA TYR A 294 -4.13 -0.31 8.35
C TYR A 294 -4.18 -1.25 9.57
N HIS A 295 -4.54 -0.71 10.74
CA HIS A 295 -4.59 -1.49 11.98
C HIS A 295 -5.95 -2.15 12.24
N ILE A 296 -7.01 -1.74 11.56
CA ILE A 296 -8.34 -2.36 11.71
C ILE A 296 -8.41 -3.66 10.90
N GLN A 297 -8.76 -4.75 11.57
CA GLN A 297 -8.92 -6.05 10.93
C GLN A 297 -10.36 -6.26 10.45
N PRO A 298 -10.59 -6.78 9.23
CA PRO A 298 -11.95 -7.02 8.74
C PRO A 298 -12.60 -8.21 9.43
N TYR A 299 -13.93 -8.20 9.54
CA TYR A 299 -14.78 -9.28 10.08
C TYR A 299 -14.57 -9.64 11.55
N ILE A 300 -13.93 -8.76 12.33
CA ILE A 300 -13.68 -8.96 13.76
C ILE A 300 -14.39 -7.85 14.56
N ASN A 301 -15.11 -8.23 15.61
CA ASN A 301 -15.82 -7.29 16.49
C ASN A 301 -14.84 -6.39 17.26
N MET A 302 -15.26 -5.17 17.62
CA MET A 302 -14.44 -4.14 18.29
C MET A 302 -13.69 -4.63 19.54
N LYS A 303 -14.25 -5.57 20.31
CA LYS A 303 -13.60 -6.14 21.51
C LYS A 303 -12.37 -7.00 21.21
N HIS A 304 -12.28 -7.55 20.00
CA HIS A 304 -11.20 -8.44 19.56
C HIS A 304 -10.26 -7.76 18.54
N GLN A 305 -10.50 -6.48 18.23
CA GLN A 305 -9.59 -5.65 17.44
C GLN A 305 -8.28 -5.41 18.21
N PRO A 306 -7.16 -5.12 17.54
CA PRO A 306 -5.88 -4.92 18.21
C PRO A 306 -5.91 -3.74 19.19
N HIS A 307 -5.05 -3.80 20.23
CA HIS A 307 -5.00 -2.80 21.30
C HIS A 307 -4.87 -1.35 20.80
N ILE A 308 -4.15 -1.12 19.70
CA ILE A 308 -4.02 0.19 19.07
C ILE A 308 -5.39 0.77 18.69
N VAL A 309 -6.26 -0.04 18.08
CA VAL A 309 -7.61 0.37 17.68
C VAL A 309 -8.47 0.65 18.90
N GLN A 310 -8.40 -0.20 19.92
CA GLN A 310 -9.16 -0.02 21.16
C GLN A 310 -8.79 1.26 21.90
N VAL A 311 -7.49 1.52 22.08
CA VAL A 311 -6.99 2.74 22.73
C VAL A 311 -7.37 3.98 21.92
N SER A 312 -7.20 3.94 20.60
CA SER A 312 -7.58 5.07 19.74
C SER A 312 -9.09 5.35 19.81
N ALA A 313 -9.94 4.32 19.83
CA ALA A 313 -11.39 4.48 19.97
C ALA A 313 -11.79 5.04 21.34
N ALA A 314 -11.13 4.60 22.42
CA ALA A 314 -11.38 5.16 23.75
C ALA A 314 -11.01 6.65 23.79
N LEU A 315 -9.85 7.01 23.23
CA LEU A 315 -9.37 8.39 23.19
C LEU A 315 -10.25 9.29 22.31
N THR A 316 -10.67 8.83 21.13
CA THR A 316 -11.59 9.60 20.27
C THR A 316 -12.95 9.79 20.93
N MET A 317 -13.48 8.78 21.64
CA MET A 317 -14.72 8.93 22.40
C MET A 317 -14.60 9.98 23.50
N ILE A 318 -13.48 10.04 24.23
CA ILE A 318 -13.23 11.08 25.24
C ILE A 318 -13.21 12.47 24.59
N ILE A 319 -12.49 12.63 23.47
CA ILE A 319 -12.42 13.90 22.74
C ILE A 319 -13.80 14.36 22.27
N ILE A 320 -14.61 13.44 21.74
CA ILE A 320 -15.97 13.75 21.27
C ILE A 320 -16.86 14.21 22.45
N ILE A 321 -16.82 13.50 23.58
CA ILE A 321 -17.64 13.83 24.76
C ILE A 321 -17.26 15.22 25.31
N VAL A 322 -15.96 15.45 25.53
CA VAL A 322 -15.46 16.73 26.06
C VAL A 322 -15.74 17.87 25.08
N GLY A 323 -15.49 17.65 23.79
CA GLY A 323 -15.75 18.63 22.74
C GLY A 323 -17.23 19.00 22.63
N PHE A 324 -18.12 18.01 22.74
CA PHE A 324 -19.56 18.24 22.66
C PHE A 324 -20.09 19.03 23.87
N ILE A 325 -19.66 18.67 25.09
CA ILE A 325 -20.03 19.40 26.32
C ILE A 325 -19.55 20.85 26.21
N ASN A 326 -18.28 21.06 25.85
CA ASN A 326 -17.70 22.40 25.73
C ASN A 326 -18.43 23.22 24.65
N GLY A 327 -18.60 22.68 23.45
CA GLY A 327 -19.29 23.36 22.35
C GLY A 327 -20.73 23.75 22.72
N PHE A 328 -21.45 22.86 23.40
CA PHE A 328 -22.82 23.12 23.83
C PHE A 328 -22.91 24.21 24.90
N LEU A 329 -22.06 24.16 25.93
CA LEU A 329 -21.99 25.20 26.96
C LEU A 329 -21.62 26.57 26.39
N MET A 330 -20.64 26.61 25.48
CA MET A 330 -20.23 27.83 24.80
C MET A 330 -21.36 28.40 23.93
N PHE A 331 -22.07 27.55 23.19
CA PHE A 331 -23.21 27.97 22.40
C PHE A 331 -24.32 28.60 23.25
N ILE A 332 -24.68 27.99 24.38
CA ILE A 332 -25.65 28.56 25.32
C ILE A 332 -25.18 29.91 25.85
N THR A 333 -23.91 29.99 26.24
CA THR A 333 -23.31 31.21 26.83
C THR A 333 -23.37 32.38 25.84
N PHE A 334 -22.87 32.21 24.61
CA PHE A 334 -22.81 33.29 23.61
C PHE A 334 -24.14 33.56 22.89
N LYS A 335 -25.16 32.73 23.10
CA LYS A 335 -26.53 33.01 22.65
C LYS A 335 -27.15 34.20 23.40
N ASN A 336 -26.65 34.53 24.60
CA ASN A 336 -27.14 35.65 25.40
C ASN A 336 -26.98 37.00 24.67
N LYS A 337 -28.03 37.83 24.67
CA LYS A 337 -28.08 39.13 23.98
C LYS A 337 -27.06 40.13 24.55
N GLU A 338 -26.76 40.04 25.84
CA GLU A 338 -25.81 40.94 26.52
C GLU A 338 -24.38 40.79 25.98
N LEU A 339 -23.94 39.56 25.75
CA LEU A 339 -22.59 39.25 25.25
C LEU A 339 -22.42 39.57 23.76
N ARG A 340 -23.53 39.70 23.01
CA ARG A 340 -23.55 40.01 21.57
C ARG A 340 -23.65 41.50 21.24
N LYS A 341 -23.38 42.35 22.23
CA LYS A 341 -23.34 43.82 22.03
C LYS A 341 -22.13 44.26 21.21
N THR A 342 -21.04 43.49 21.21
CA THR A 342 -19.80 43.73 20.45
C THR A 342 -19.59 42.67 19.36
N GLY A 343 -18.72 42.95 18.39
CA GLY A 343 -18.33 42.00 17.33
C GLY A 343 -17.68 40.72 17.88
N ALA A 344 -16.88 40.83 18.94
CA ALA A 344 -16.27 39.72 19.66
C ALA A 344 -17.29 38.63 20.09
N GLY A 345 -18.48 39.04 20.54
CA GLY A 345 -19.55 38.11 20.89
C GLY A 345 -20.15 37.37 19.70
N LEU A 346 -20.16 37.98 18.51
CA LEU A 346 -20.57 37.30 17.28
C LEU A 346 -19.51 36.31 16.81
N TYR A 347 -18.23 36.66 16.85
CA TYR A 347 -17.15 35.73 16.50
C TYR A 347 -17.14 34.49 17.41
N LEU A 348 -17.32 34.67 18.72
CA LEU A 348 -17.40 33.56 19.68
C LEU A 348 -18.64 32.69 19.47
N LEU A 349 -19.78 33.28 19.10
CA LEU A 349 -20.96 32.50 18.74
C LEU A 349 -20.71 31.68 17.47
N THR A 350 -20.12 32.27 16.43
CA THR A 350 -19.78 31.53 15.20
C THR A 350 -18.78 30.43 15.48
N SER A 351 -17.75 30.68 16.29
CA SER A 351 -16.76 29.68 16.73
C SER A 351 -17.43 28.53 17.51
N SER A 352 -18.41 28.82 18.38
CA SER A 352 -19.17 27.76 19.07
C SER A 352 -19.99 26.88 18.11
N MET A 353 -20.48 27.44 17.00
CA MET A 353 -21.21 26.67 15.98
C MET A 353 -20.25 25.83 15.14
N THR A 354 -19.12 26.39 14.69
CA THR A 354 -18.12 25.64 13.91
C THR A 354 -17.49 24.54 14.74
N THR A 355 -17.13 24.77 16.00
CA THR A 355 -16.61 23.73 16.90
C THR A 355 -17.60 22.59 17.12
N LEU A 356 -18.90 22.89 17.30
CA LEU A 356 -19.92 21.84 17.41
C LEU A 356 -20.07 21.03 16.10
N CYS A 357 -20.00 21.70 14.94
CA CYS A 357 -19.94 21.04 13.64
C CYS A 357 -18.70 20.14 13.49
N THR A 358 -17.50 20.61 13.85
CA THR A 358 -16.26 19.81 13.76
C THR A 358 -16.36 18.51 14.54
N VAL A 359 -16.89 18.56 15.77
CA VAL A 359 -17.01 17.37 16.63
C VAL A 359 -17.97 16.35 16.03
N ILE A 360 -19.08 16.82 15.45
CA ILE A 360 -20.06 15.93 14.78
C ILE A 360 -19.45 15.30 13.52
N ILE A 361 -18.80 16.10 12.66
CA ILE A 361 -18.20 15.61 11.42
C ILE A 361 -17.06 14.63 11.72
N PHE A 362 -16.22 14.93 12.71
CA PHE A 362 -15.14 14.05 13.15
C PHE A 362 -15.68 12.72 13.69
N ALA A 363 -16.75 12.76 14.49
CA ALA A 363 -17.40 11.56 14.99
C ALA A 363 -17.96 10.69 13.85
N LEU A 364 -18.69 11.29 12.90
CA LEU A 364 -19.22 10.60 11.74
C LEU A 364 -18.10 9.95 10.91
N LYS A 365 -17.03 10.68 10.62
CA LYS A 365 -15.86 10.16 9.89
C LYS A 365 -15.26 8.95 10.60
N PHE A 366 -15.05 9.02 11.91
CA PHE A 366 -14.48 7.94 12.71
C PHE A 366 -15.35 6.67 12.68
N TRP A 367 -16.66 6.81 12.89
CA TRP A 367 -17.58 5.67 12.87
C TRP A 367 -17.70 5.03 11.48
N ILE A 368 -17.77 5.84 10.42
CA ILE A 368 -17.83 5.35 9.04
C ILE A 368 -16.56 4.57 8.69
N LEU A 369 -15.38 5.06 9.10
CA LEU A 369 -14.12 4.36 8.91
C LEU A 369 -14.12 2.97 9.57
N ILE A 370 -14.57 2.87 10.83
CA ILE A 370 -14.64 1.58 11.54
C ILE A 370 -15.61 0.63 10.84
N ILE A 371 -16.82 1.11 10.52
CA ILE A 371 -17.84 0.28 9.88
C ILE A 371 -17.35 -0.20 8.52
N ALA A 372 -16.77 0.69 7.71
CA ALA A 372 -16.25 0.36 6.38
C ALA A 372 -15.17 -0.72 6.42
N GLN A 373 -14.26 -0.65 7.40
CA GLN A 373 -13.17 -1.62 7.54
C GLN A 373 -13.65 -2.96 8.14
N ILE A 374 -14.55 -2.95 9.14
CA ILE A 374 -15.07 -4.18 9.76
C ILE A 374 -15.96 -4.96 8.77
N THR A 375 -16.88 -4.27 8.09
CA THR A 375 -17.79 -4.91 7.12
C THR A 375 -17.14 -5.14 5.75
N TYR A 376 -15.90 -4.67 5.57
CA TYR A 376 -15.16 -4.71 4.30
C TYR A 376 -16.03 -4.18 3.14
N MET A 377 -16.54 -2.95 3.29
CA MET A 377 -17.31 -2.30 2.23
C MET A 377 -16.44 -2.04 1.01
N THR A 378 -16.84 -2.58 -0.14
CA THR A 378 -16.09 -2.53 -1.40
C THR A 378 -16.52 -1.40 -2.35
N SER A 379 -17.52 -0.58 -1.99
CA SER A 379 -18.04 0.48 -2.85
C SER A 379 -17.07 1.67 -2.94
N ARG A 380 -16.18 1.60 -3.94
CA ARG A 380 -15.13 2.61 -4.20
C ARG A 380 -15.69 4.04 -4.32
N SER A 381 -16.84 4.23 -4.96
CA SER A 381 -17.45 5.56 -5.14
C SER A 381 -17.92 6.17 -3.82
N PHE A 382 -18.47 5.35 -2.92
CA PHE A 382 -18.92 5.81 -1.60
C PHE A 382 -17.73 6.23 -0.74
N LEU A 383 -16.70 5.37 -0.64
CA LEU A 383 -15.50 5.66 0.14
C LEU A 383 -14.76 6.91 -0.37
N TYR A 384 -14.68 7.08 -1.70
CA TYR A 384 -14.05 8.25 -2.30
C TYR A 384 -14.82 9.55 -2.00
N PHE A 385 -16.14 9.55 -2.16
CA PHE A 385 -16.98 10.72 -1.87
C PHE A 385 -16.90 11.12 -0.38
N GLN A 386 -16.95 10.13 0.52
CA GLN A 386 -16.85 10.34 1.97
C GLN A 386 -15.49 10.94 2.36
N CYS A 387 -14.40 10.41 1.82
CA CYS A 387 -13.04 10.90 2.08
C CYS A 387 -12.89 12.36 1.66
N MET A 388 -13.24 12.70 0.42
CA MET A 388 -13.11 14.07 -0.09
C MET A 388 -14.02 15.05 0.67
N SER A 389 -15.26 14.66 0.96
CA SER A 389 -16.24 15.57 1.57
C SER A 389 -15.91 15.89 3.02
N PHE A 390 -15.59 14.88 3.85
CA PHE A 390 -15.35 15.12 5.27
C PHE A 390 -14.02 15.82 5.54
N ASP A 391 -12.96 15.48 4.81
CA ASP A 391 -11.68 16.16 4.97
C ASP A 391 -11.74 17.62 4.56
N PHE A 392 -12.48 17.92 3.48
CA PHE A 392 -12.76 19.29 3.06
C PHE A 392 -13.48 20.09 4.14
N LEU A 393 -14.58 19.56 4.70
CA LEU A 393 -15.37 20.25 5.71
C LEU A 393 -14.59 20.43 7.03
N LEU A 394 -13.89 19.40 7.51
CA LEU A 394 -13.08 19.50 8.72
C LEU A 394 -11.97 20.55 8.57
N ARG A 395 -11.35 20.64 7.39
CA ARG A 395 -10.30 21.62 7.13
C ARG A 395 -10.84 23.05 7.12
N ILE A 396 -12.01 23.28 6.52
CA ILE A 396 -12.68 24.59 6.56
C ILE A 396 -13.01 24.98 7.99
N ASP A 397 -13.66 24.10 8.75
CA ASP A 397 -14.13 24.43 10.10
C ASP A 397 -12.97 24.70 11.07
N LEU A 398 -11.89 23.91 11.02
CA LEU A 398 -10.69 24.12 11.85
C LEU A 398 -9.98 25.43 11.52
N ASN A 399 -9.84 25.76 10.23
CA ASN A 399 -9.23 27.02 9.83
C ASN A 399 -10.12 28.22 10.16
N MET A 400 -11.44 28.10 10.00
CA MET A 400 -12.39 29.12 10.43
C MET A 400 -12.22 29.43 11.91
N ASP A 401 -12.10 28.41 12.76
CA ASP A 401 -11.96 28.62 14.21
C ASP A 401 -10.67 29.35 14.59
N GLN A 402 -9.55 29.06 13.91
CA GLN A 402 -8.29 29.79 14.08
C GLN A 402 -8.43 31.27 13.73
N TRP A 403 -9.03 31.59 12.58
CA TRP A 403 -9.24 32.97 12.14
C TRP A 403 -10.25 33.72 13.00
N LEU A 404 -11.30 33.05 13.47
CA LEU A 404 -12.26 33.64 14.42
C LEU A 404 -11.59 33.96 15.75
N THR A 405 -10.72 33.09 16.25
CA THR A 405 -9.93 33.33 17.48
C THR A 405 -8.99 34.54 17.30
N ALA A 406 -8.33 34.65 16.15
CA ALA A 406 -7.52 35.83 15.82
C ALA A 406 -8.38 37.11 15.77
N CYS A 407 -9.55 37.07 15.14
CA CYS A 407 -10.48 38.21 15.08
C CYS A 407 -10.96 38.64 16.48
N VAL A 408 -11.22 37.69 17.39
CA VAL A 408 -11.55 38.00 18.79
C VAL A 408 -10.39 38.71 19.49
N SER A 409 -9.15 38.24 19.30
CA SER A 409 -7.97 38.87 19.92
C SER A 409 -7.75 40.31 19.40
N LEU A 410 -7.91 40.52 18.10
CA LEU A 410 -7.80 41.84 17.46
C LEU A 410 -8.88 42.79 17.94
N GLU A 411 -10.14 42.35 18.00
CA GLU A 411 -11.20 43.19 18.53
C GLU A 411 -10.96 43.57 19.99
N ARG A 412 -10.48 42.64 20.83
CA ARG A 412 -10.13 42.95 22.22
C ARG A 412 -9.02 44.01 22.30
N ALA A 413 -7.97 43.89 21.49
CA ALA A 413 -6.92 44.90 21.42
C ALA A 413 -7.44 46.28 20.98
N ILE A 414 -8.31 46.32 19.96
CA ILE A 414 -8.92 47.57 19.48
C ILE A 414 -9.82 48.20 20.55
N THR A 415 -10.59 47.38 21.30
CA THR A 415 -11.43 47.88 22.40
C THR A 415 -10.60 48.52 23.50
N THR A 416 -9.43 47.95 23.84
CA THR A 416 -8.53 48.53 24.83
C THR A 416 -7.86 49.83 24.35
N ILE A 417 -7.51 49.93 23.06
CA ILE A 417 -6.86 51.12 22.50
C ILE A 417 -7.85 52.29 22.38
N LYS A 418 -9.07 52.03 21.89
CA LYS A 418 -10.07 53.09 21.66
C LYS A 418 -10.85 53.48 22.92
N GLY A 419 -10.85 52.63 23.95
CA GLY A 419 -11.49 52.89 25.24
C GLY A 419 -12.93 53.43 25.09
N PRO A 420 -13.22 54.67 25.55
CA PRO A 420 -14.57 55.25 25.51
C PRO A 420 -15.06 55.58 24.08
N HIS A 421 -14.16 55.73 23.10
CA HIS A 421 -14.51 56.05 21.71
C HIS A 421 -14.86 54.81 20.86
N PHE A 422 -14.98 53.62 21.48
CA PHE A 422 -15.29 52.40 20.76
C PHE A 422 -16.79 52.30 20.38
N ASP A 423 -17.06 52.31 19.08
CA ASP A 423 -18.42 52.13 18.54
C ASP A 423 -18.79 50.65 18.42
N LYS A 424 -19.65 50.21 19.35
CA LYS A 424 -20.14 48.81 19.44
C LYS A 424 -21.02 48.42 18.24
N GLN A 425 -21.76 49.36 17.66
CA GLN A 425 -22.71 49.06 16.58
C GLN A 425 -21.98 48.88 15.25
N LYS A 426 -20.99 49.73 14.96
CA LYS A 426 -20.09 49.54 13.80
C LYS A 426 -19.30 48.24 13.90
N SER A 427 -18.73 47.93 15.07
CA SER A 427 -18.02 46.67 15.33
C SER A 427 -18.88 45.44 15.00
N LYS A 428 -20.14 45.43 15.46
CA LYS A 428 -21.08 44.33 15.18
C LYS A 428 -21.38 44.17 13.68
N GLN A 429 -21.48 45.27 12.95
CA GLN A 429 -21.73 45.26 11.51
C GLN A 429 -20.51 44.75 10.75
N SER A 430 -19.31 45.25 11.08
CA SER A 430 -18.04 44.77 10.54
C SER A 430 -17.81 43.28 10.79
N ALA A 431 -18.14 42.79 11.99
CA ALA A 431 -17.98 41.38 12.33
C ALA A 431 -18.78 40.44 11.41
N LYS A 432 -20.02 40.82 11.04
CA LYS A 432 -20.83 40.03 10.10
C LYS A 432 -20.19 39.92 8.71
N TYR A 433 -19.67 41.03 8.19
CA TYR A 433 -19.01 41.03 6.88
C TYR A 433 -17.69 40.24 6.92
N ILE A 434 -16.91 40.37 7.99
CA ILE A 434 -15.65 39.63 8.15
C ILE A 434 -15.90 38.12 8.24
N ILE A 435 -16.92 37.67 8.99
CA ILE A 435 -17.27 36.23 9.07
C ILE A 435 -17.64 35.70 7.68
N LEU A 436 -18.49 36.41 6.93
CA LEU A 436 -18.90 36.00 5.58
C LEU A 436 -17.70 35.95 4.63
N PHE A 437 -16.85 36.96 4.68
CA PHE A 437 -15.65 37.06 3.84
C PHE A 437 -14.64 35.95 4.15
N LEU A 438 -14.38 35.67 5.43
CA LEU A 438 -13.51 34.57 5.86
C LEU A 438 -14.02 33.23 5.36
N PHE A 439 -15.33 32.98 5.43
CA PHE A 439 -15.92 31.74 4.93
C PHE A 439 -15.70 31.57 3.42
N ILE A 440 -15.87 32.64 2.63
CA ILE A 440 -15.65 32.62 1.17
C ILE A 440 -14.17 32.39 0.84
N ILE A 441 -13.24 33.08 1.52
CA ILE A 441 -11.80 32.88 1.27
C ILE A 441 -11.36 31.48 1.63
N LEU A 442 -11.80 30.97 2.78
CA LEU A 442 -11.37 29.65 3.26
C LEU A 442 -11.92 28.52 2.39
N THR A 443 -13.14 28.65 1.88
CA THR A 443 -13.67 27.70 0.89
C THR A 443 -12.90 27.74 -0.44
N MET A 444 -12.53 28.92 -0.94
CA MET A 444 -11.75 29.06 -2.18
C MET A 444 -10.32 28.53 -2.05
N THR A 445 -9.63 28.86 -0.96
CA THR A 445 -8.24 28.40 -0.70
C THR A 445 -8.17 26.89 -0.51
N THR A 446 -9.10 26.31 0.25
CA THR A 446 -9.16 24.85 0.41
C THR A 446 -9.54 24.12 -0.87
N PHE A 447 -10.33 24.74 -1.76
CA PHE A 447 -10.63 24.18 -3.07
C PHE A 447 -9.39 24.16 -3.99
N ILE A 448 -8.58 25.22 -3.97
CA ILE A 448 -7.32 25.30 -4.74
C ILE A 448 -6.30 24.29 -4.23
N ASP A 449 -6.18 24.08 -2.92
CA ASP A 449 -5.21 23.11 -2.38
C ASP A 449 -5.54 21.64 -2.69
N ILE A 450 -6.78 21.35 -3.11
CA ILE A 450 -7.26 19.99 -3.41
C ILE A 450 -7.10 19.65 -4.90
N TYR A 451 -6.99 20.65 -5.78
CA TYR A 451 -6.84 20.51 -7.24
C TYR A 451 -5.46 20.96 -7.70
#